data_AF-A0A9D5ZGH9-F1
#
_entry.id   AF-A0A9D5ZGH9-F1
#
_cell.length_a   1.000
_cell.length_b   1.000
_cell.length_c   1.000
_cell.angle_alpha   90.00
_cell.angle_beta   90.00
_cell.angle_gamma   90.00
#
_symmetry.space_group_name_H-M   'P 1'
#
loop_
_entity.id
_entity.type
_entity.pdbx_description
1 polymer ?
#
loop_
_entity_poly.entity_id
_entity_poly.type
_entity_poly.pdbx_seq_one_letter_code
_entity_poly.pdbx_strand_id
1 'polypeptide(L)' 'VVVNSELRELMVTGVVRPGDIESDNTVPHTRIAEMRVAYGGRGTLSNLQQPRWGTQLWDILFPF' A
#
# COMPACT_ATOMS: atom_id res chain seq x y z
N VAL A 1 5.70 -8.22 2.82
CA VAL A 1 6.66 -8.57 3.90
C VAL A 1 6.05 -8.11 5.21
N VAL A 2 5.98 -8.95 6.25
CA VAL A 2 5.45 -8.51 7.55
C VAL A 2 6.61 -7.96 8.37
N VAL A 3 6.62 -6.65 8.62
CA VAL A 3 7.56 -6.01 9.55
C VAL A 3 6.71 -5.27 10.57
N ASN A 4 6.91 -5.57 11.86
CA ASN A 4 6.20 -4.96 12.99
C ASN A 4 4.66 -5.09 12.94
N SER A 5 4.13 -6.28 12.67
CA SER A 5 2.67 -6.55 12.70
C SER A 5 1.83 -5.74 11.69
N GLU A 6 2.47 -5.05 10.75
CA GLU A 6 1.82 -4.35 9.64
C GLU A 6 2.00 -5.13 8.33
N LEU A 7 0.89 -5.37 7.64
CA LEU A 7 0.91 -5.87 6.26
C LEU A 7 1.50 -4.79 5.35
N ARG A 8 2.72 -5.05 4.86
CA ARG A 8 3.39 -4.19 3.88
C ARG A 8 3.25 -4.82 2.50
N GLU A 9 2.66 -4.04 1.61
CA GLU A 9 2.45 -4.35 0.21
C GLU A 9 3.58 -3.68 -0.60
N LEU A 10 4.31 -4.49 -1.35
CA LEU A 10 5.32 -4.03 -2.30
C LEU A 10 4.76 -4.33 -3.69
N MET A 11 4.56 -3.28 -4.48
CA MET A 11 4.02 -3.39 -5.83
C MET A 11 5.07 -2.92 -6.83
N VAL A 12 5.35 -3.77 -7.82
CA VAL A 12 6.25 -3.46 -8.93
C VAL A 12 5.43 -3.45 -10.21
N THR A 13 5.51 -2.38 -10.98
CA THR A 13 4.85 -2.25 -12.28
C THR A 13 5.83 -1.79 -13.34
N GLY A 14 5.55 -2.12 -14.59
CA GLY A 14 6.39 -1.77 -15.74
C GLY A 14 5.97 -2.53 -16.99
N VAL A 15 6.66 -2.28 -18.09
CA VAL A 15 6.42 -2.92 -19.38
C VAL A 15 7.65 -3.74 -19.77
N VAL A 16 7.43 -4.99 -20.15
CA VAL A 16 8.47 -5.94 -20.57
C VAL A 16 8.16 -6.45 -21.96
N ARG A 17 9.18 -6.53 -22.83
CA ARG A 17 9.05 -7.16 -24.16
C ARG A 17 9.28 -8.66 -24.05
N PRO A 18 8.59 -9.52 -24.82
CA PRO A 18 8.82 -10.96 -24.79
C PRO A 18 10.27 -11.40 -25.02
N GLY A 19 11.04 -10.65 -25.83
CA GLY A 19 12.46 -10.94 -26.09
C GLY A 19 13.42 -10.61 -24.94
N ASP A 20 12.94 -9.92 -23.90
CA ASP A 20 13.73 -9.57 -22.72
C ASP A 20 13.61 -10.62 -21.60
N ILE A 21 12.74 -11.62 -21.79
CA ILE A 21 12.53 -12.77 -20.90
C ILE A 21 13.60 -13.81 -21.23
N GLU A 22 14.45 -14.10 -20.24
CA GLU A 22 15.48 -15.13 -20.36
C GLU A 22 14.85 -16.53 -20.43
N SER A 23 15.63 -17.51 -20.92
CA SER A 23 15.16 -18.90 -21.06
C SER A 23 14.73 -19.56 -19.74
N ASP A 24 15.14 -19.00 -18.61
CA ASP A 24 14.76 -19.43 -17.25
C ASP A 24 13.54 -18.68 -16.70
N ASN A 25 12.81 -17.93 -17.55
CA ASN A 25 11.70 -17.06 -17.19
C ASN A 25 12.08 -15.91 -16.23
N THR A 26 13.34 -15.48 -16.24
CA THR A 26 13.77 -14.29 -15.49
C THR A 26 13.77 -13.04 -16.37
N VAL A 27 13.54 -11.88 -15.74
CA VAL A 27 13.61 -10.58 -16.40
C VAL A 27 14.50 -9.67 -15.56
N PRO A 28 15.66 -9.22 -16.09
CA PRO A 28 16.50 -8.25 -15.39
C PRO A 28 15.78 -6.90 -15.25
N HIS A 29 15.96 -6.25 -14.09
CA HIS A 29 15.34 -4.94 -13.82
C HIS A 29 15.73 -3.86 -14.84
N THR A 30 16.92 -3.96 -15.44
CA THR A 30 17.39 -3.05 -16.50
C THR A 30 16.61 -3.17 -17.81
N ARG A 31 15.86 -4.27 -18.00
CA ARG A 31 15.03 -4.51 -19.19
C ARG A 31 13.54 -4.22 -18.96
N ILE A 32 13.18 -3.67 -17.80
CA ILE A 32 11.80 -3.24 -17.50
C ILE A 32 11.67 -1.76 -17.85
N ALA A 33 10.95 -1.46 -18.92
CA ALA A 33 10.65 -0.07 -19.28
C ALA A 33 9.64 0.52 -18.29
N GLU A 34 9.86 1.80 -17.95
CA GLU A 34 9.02 2.56 -17.01
C GLU A 34 8.79 1.85 -15.67
N MET A 35 9.81 1.14 -15.16
CA MET A 35 9.71 0.43 -13.89
C MET A 35 9.33 1.40 -12.75
N ARG A 36 8.22 1.11 -12.07
CA ARG A 36 7.78 1.83 -10.87
C ARG A 36 7.70 0.85 -9.71
N VAL A 37 8.27 1.28 -8.58
CA VAL A 37 8.24 0.52 -7.33
C VAL A 37 7.47 1.34 -6.32
N ALA A 38 6.34 0.79 -5.86
CA ALA A 38 5.54 1.35 -4.80
C ALA A 38 5.72 0.50 -3.54
N TYR A 39 6.01 1.17 -2.43
CA TYR A 39 6.10 0.58 -1.11
C TYR A 39 5.05 1.24 -0.23
N GLY A 40 4.03 0.48 0.17
CA GLY A 40 2.90 0.98 0.93
C GLY A 40 2.43 -0.01 1.98
N GLY A 41 2.12 0.47 3.17
CA GLY A 41 1.35 -0.30 4.15
C GLY A 41 -0.14 -0.12 3.86
N ARG A 42 -0.90 -1.21 3.76
CA ARG A 42 -2.36 -1.16 3.87
C ARG A 42 -2.68 -0.88 5.34
N GLY A 43 -2.46 0.35 5.82
CA GLY A 43 -2.48 0.62 7.26
C GLY A 43 -2.61 2.07 7.72
N THR A 44 -2.19 3.09 6.97
CA THR A 44 -2.19 4.48 7.48
C THR A 44 -3.36 5.35 7.06
N LEU A 45 -4.35 4.84 6.30
CA LEU A 45 -5.51 5.64 5.87
C LEU A 45 -6.82 5.36 6.63
N SER A 46 -6.86 4.43 7.60
CA SER A 46 -8.12 4.06 8.26
C SER A 46 -8.17 4.20 9.80
N ASN A 47 -7.15 4.79 10.44
CA ASN A 47 -7.16 4.97 11.92
C ASN A 47 -7.46 6.41 12.38
N LEU A 48 -7.74 7.34 11.46
CA LEU A 48 -8.10 8.72 11.82
C LEU A 48 -9.57 9.08 11.60
N GLN A 49 -10.42 8.09 11.31
CA GLN A 49 -11.86 8.31 11.10
C GLN A 49 -12.74 7.48 12.05
N GLN A 50 -12.24 7.17 13.25
CA GLN A 50 -13.15 6.85 14.35
C GLN A 50 -13.31 8.10 15.21
N PRO A 51 -14.43 8.83 15.11
CA PRO A 51 -14.77 9.81 16.14
C PRO A 51 -14.73 9.06 17.48
N ARG A 52 -13.93 9.59 18.40
CA ARG A 52 -13.77 9.01 19.74
C ARG A 52 -15.17 8.94 20.36
N TRP A 53 -15.53 7.82 20.98
CA TRP A 53 -16.82 7.63 21.66
C TRP A 53 -17.22 8.80 22.58
N GLY A 54 -16.24 9.54 23.10
CA GLY A 54 -16.44 10.75 23.90
C GLY A 54 -17.12 11.91 23.16
N THR A 55 -16.84 12.17 21.87
CA THR A 55 -17.47 13.31 21.16
C THR A 55 -18.96 13.07 20.91
N GLN A 56 -19.37 11.83 20.67
CA GLN A 56 -20.80 11.49 20.55
C GLN A 56 -21.55 11.68 21.89
N LEU A 57 -20.90 11.38 23.02
CA LEU A 57 -21.52 11.56 24.34
C LEU A 57 -21.69 13.04 24.70
N TRP A 58 -20.72 13.89 24.34
CA TRP A 58 -20.82 15.34 24.56
C TRP A 58 -21.92 15.98 23.72
N ASP A 59 -22.08 15.59 22.46
CA ASP A 59 -23.16 16.08 21.58
C ASP A 59 -24.55 15.63 22.06
N ILE A 60 -24.66 14.44 22.66
CA ILE A 60 -25.93 13.94 23.24
C ILE A 60 -26.27 14.68 24.54
N LEU A 61 -25.27 14.98 25.38
CA LEU A 61 -25.49 15.58 26.70
C LEU A 61 -25.70 17.10 26.65
N PHE A 62 -25.07 17.80 25.70
CA PHE A 62 -25.16 19.26 25.58
C PHE A 62 -25.46 19.70 24.13
N PRO A 63 -26.72 19.57 23.67
CA PRO A 63 -27.14 19.98 22.32
C PRO A 63 -27.43 21.49 22.18
N PHE A 64 -26.79 22.37 22.95
CA PHE A 64 -27.05 23.82 22.96
C PHE A 64 -25.81 24.65 23.33
#